data_AF-A0AAN7V2T2-F1
#
_entry.id   AF-A0AAN7V2T2-F1
#
_cell.length_a   1.000
_cell.length_b   1.000
_cell.length_c   1.000
_cell.angle_alpha   90.00
_cell.angle_beta   90.00
_cell.angle_gamma   90.00
#
_symmetry.space_group_name_H-M   'P 1'
#
loop_
_entity.id
_entity.type
_entity.pdbx_description
1 polymer ?
#
loop_
_entity_poly.entity_id
_entity_poly.type
_entity_poly.pdbx_seq_one_letter_code
_entity_poly.pdbx_strand_id
1 'polypeptide(L)'
;MNYIVLCLVLLCCVSQLFSFEVPDELIDTKTQECLSELNFDKKIVSKYVDEKLRIINLDEDGIKLMKCSIKKGNYYTPDGEFNREAIIEELAKTIHYYVHHEMKDKVAVATQLYDKCNTRNGKDQVEELTNLNNCIVNEAQKV
;
A
#
# COMPACT_ATOMS: atom_id res chain seq x y z
N MET A 1 -25.69 -19.04 33.45
CA MET A 1 -24.97 -18.63 32.23
C MET A 1 -23.83 -17.74 32.67
N ASN A 2 -22.60 -18.24 32.60
CA ASN A 2 -21.44 -17.65 33.27
C ASN A 2 -21.08 -16.28 32.67
N TYR A 3 -21.11 -15.21 33.48
CA TYR A 3 -20.72 -13.85 33.09
C TYR A 3 -19.31 -13.78 32.45
N ILE A 4 -18.44 -14.72 32.82
CA ILE A 4 -17.09 -14.90 32.27
C ILE A 4 -17.12 -15.27 30.78
N VAL A 5 -18.03 -16.17 30.37
CA VAL A 5 -18.18 -16.59 28.97
C VAL A 5 -18.71 -15.42 28.13
N LEU A 6 -19.64 -14.64 28.67
CA LEU A 6 -20.18 -13.46 27.98
C LEU A 6 -19.12 -12.38 27.77
N CYS A 7 -18.26 -12.13 28.77
CA CYS A 7 -17.15 -11.18 28.66
C CYS A 7 -16.09 -11.63 27.63
N LEU A 8 -15.75 -12.93 27.59
CA LEU A 8 -14.79 -13.46 26.62
C LEU A 8 -15.33 -13.37 25.18
N VAL A 9 -16.62 -13.65 24.98
CA VAL A 9 -17.27 -13.50 23.66
C VAL A 9 -17.27 -12.04 23.23
N LEU A 10 -17.61 -11.10 24.11
CA LEU A 10 -17.58 -9.67 23.81
C LEU A 10 -16.17 -9.16 23.49
N LEU A 11 -15.14 -9.59 24.23
CA LEU A 11 -13.74 -9.23 23.97
C LEU A 11 -13.24 -9.77 22.63
N CYS A 12 -13.58 -11.02 22.27
CA CYS A 12 -13.25 -11.59 20.97
C CYS A 12 -13.94 -10.83 19.82
N CYS A 13 -15.23 -10.49 19.96
CA CYS A 13 -15.95 -9.70 18.95
C CYS A 13 -15.33 -8.32 18.73
N VAL A 14 -14.82 -7.68 19.79
CA VAL A 14 -14.15 -6.37 19.67
C VAL A 14 -12.81 -6.51 18.95
N SER A 15 -12.02 -7.56 19.23
CA SER A 15 -10.74 -7.77 18.54
C SER A 15 -10.87 -8.07 17.04
N GLN A 16 -11.95 -8.73 16.62
CA GLN A 16 -12.22 -8.99 15.21
C GLN A 16 -12.60 -7.74 14.42
N LEU A 17 -13.16 -6.71 15.07
CA LEU A 17 -13.52 -5.44 14.43
C LEU A 17 -12.31 -4.55 14.10
N PHE A 18 -11.15 -4.79 14.71
CA PHE A 18 -9.96 -3.94 14.53
C PHE A 18 -8.89 -4.55 13.61
N SER A 19 -9.09 -5.77 13.08
CA SER A 19 -8.14 -6.38 12.15
C SER A 19 -8.54 -6.05 10.71
N PHE A 20 -8.05 -4.92 10.20
CA PHE A 20 -8.09 -4.66 8.76
C PHE A 20 -7.22 -5.71 8.05
N GLU A 21 -7.78 -6.42 7.08
CA GLU A 21 -7.04 -7.35 6.22
C GLU A 21 -7.10 -6.82 4.80
N VAL A 22 -5.92 -6.63 4.18
CA VAL A 22 -5.82 -6.16 2.81
C VAL A 22 -6.41 -7.24 1.87
N PRO A 23 -7.41 -6.91 1.05
CA PRO A 23 -7.97 -7.82 0.05
C PRO A 23 -6.90 -8.38 -0.89
N ASP A 24 -7.05 -9.63 -1.33
CA ASP A 24 -6.08 -10.27 -2.22
C ASP A 24 -5.95 -9.54 -3.57
N GLU A 25 -7.01 -8.86 -4.00
CA GLU A 25 -7.04 -8.05 -5.22
C GLU A 25 -6.21 -6.77 -5.15
N LEU A 26 -5.78 -6.38 -3.95
CA LEU A 26 -4.84 -5.28 -3.70
C LEU A 26 -3.39 -5.75 -3.59
N ILE A 27 -3.16 -7.06 -3.48
CA ILE A 27 -1.82 -7.63 -3.47
C ILE A 27 -1.42 -7.94 -4.91
N ASP A 28 -0.68 -7.01 -5.51
CA ASP A 28 -0.20 -7.16 -6.88
C ASP A 28 0.76 -8.37 -7.05
N THR A 29 0.94 -8.82 -8.29
CA THR A 29 1.79 -9.98 -8.61
C THR A 29 3.23 -9.85 -8.12
N LYS A 30 3.80 -8.64 -8.15
CA LYS A 30 5.19 -8.39 -7.71
C LYS A 30 5.28 -8.52 -6.18
N THR A 31 4.29 -8.01 -5.47
CA THR A 31 4.15 -8.17 -4.02
C THR A 31 3.95 -9.64 -3.66
N GLN A 32 3.13 -10.39 -4.40
CA GLN A 32 2.98 -11.85 -4.21
C GLN A 32 4.29 -12.61 -4.42
N GLU A 33 5.05 -12.28 -5.47
CA GLU A 33 6.37 -12.86 -5.71
C GLU A 33 7.34 -12.56 -4.56
N CYS A 34 7.35 -11.33 -4.05
CA CYS A 34 8.18 -10.95 -2.92
C CYS A 34 7.79 -11.64 -1.61
N LEU A 35 6.50 -11.82 -1.35
CA LEU A 35 6.02 -12.60 -0.21
C LEU A 35 6.52 -14.04 -0.29
N SER A 36 6.47 -14.65 -1.48
CA SER A 36 7.00 -16.00 -1.72
C SER A 36 8.53 -16.08 -1.53
N GLU A 37 9.28 -15.17 -2.15
CA GLU A 37 10.75 -15.12 -2.05
C GLU A 37 11.26 -14.91 -0.61
N LEU A 38 10.53 -14.10 0.17
CA LEU A 38 10.88 -13.79 1.56
C LEU A 38 10.26 -14.78 2.56
N ASN A 39 9.47 -15.75 2.09
CA ASN A 39 8.71 -16.68 2.92
C ASN A 39 7.83 -15.96 3.96
N PHE A 40 7.14 -14.91 3.53
CA PHE A 40 6.22 -14.12 4.34
C PHE A 40 4.77 -14.49 4.05
N ASP A 41 3.96 -14.51 5.11
CA ASP A 41 2.50 -14.64 4.99
C ASP A 41 1.92 -13.30 4.51
N LYS A 42 0.91 -13.35 3.62
CA LYS A 42 0.26 -12.16 3.05
C LYS A 42 -0.29 -11.20 4.10
N LYS A 43 -0.66 -11.69 5.29
CA LYS A 43 -1.13 -10.88 6.41
C LYS A 43 -0.11 -9.85 6.88
N ILE A 44 1.16 -10.01 6.52
CA ILE A 44 2.19 -9.03 6.81
C ILE A 44 1.89 -7.68 6.14
N VAL A 45 1.28 -7.67 4.95
CA VAL A 45 0.92 -6.43 4.23
C VAL A 45 -0.05 -5.59 5.07
N SER A 46 -1.06 -6.25 5.65
CA SER A 46 -2.06 -5.63 6.53
C SER A 46 -1.48 -5.01 7.81
N LYS A 47 -0.25 -5.38 8.21
CA LYS A 47 0.42 -4.75 9.36
C LYS A 47 0.95 -3.36 9.05
N TYR A 48 1.25 -3.09 7.78
CA TYR A 48 1.95 -1.89 7.35
C TYR A 48 1.06 -0.91 6.64
N VAL A 49 -0.15 -1.33 6.28
CA VAL A 49 -1.11 -0.58 5.49
C VAL A 49 -2.36 -0.35 6.34
N ASP A 50 -2.83 0.89 6.42
CA ASP A 50 -4.07 1.22 7.11
C ASP A 50 -5.31 1.03 6.23
N GLU A 51 -6.50 1.24 6.80
CA GLU A 51 -7.79 1.11 6.11
C GLU A 51 -7.93 2.03 4.87
N LYS A 52 -7.10 3.07 4.77
CA LYS A 52 -7.06 4.01 3.65
C LYS A 52 -5.98 3.68 2.64
N LEU A 53 -5.25 2.58 2.84
CA LEU A 53 -4.11 2.14 2.05
C LEU A 53 -2.84 3.02 2.22
N ARG A 54 -2.73 3.76 3.33
CA ARG A 54 -1.51 4.48 3.70
C ARG A 54 -0.54 3.52 4.35
N ILE A 55 0.75 3.67 4.04
CA ILE A 55 1.83 2.92 4.67
C ILE A 55 2.16 3.63 6.00
N ILE A 56 1.96 2.96 7.14
CA ILE A 56 1.93 3.62 8.46
C ILE A 56 3.00 3.17 9.47
N ASN A 57 3.65 2.01 9.34
CA ASN A 57 4.72 1.55 10.26
C ASN A 57 5.55 0.40 9.68
N LEU A 58 6.64 0.66 8.96
CA LEU A 58 7.50 -0.41 8.41
C LEU A 58 8.55 -0.85 9.45
N ASP A 59 8.45 -2.10 9.92
CA ASP A 59 9.51 -2.78 10.65
C ASP A 59 10.56 -3.38 9.69
N GLU A 60 11.51 -4.17 10.19
CA GLU A 60 12.54 -4.79 9.35
C GLU A 60 11.98 -5.66 8.22
N ASP A 61 10.88 -6.38 8.47
CA ASP A 61 10.28 -7.27 7.48
C ASP A 61 9.47 -6.48 6.46
N GLY A 62 8.77 -5.42 6.90
CA GLY A 62 8.13 -4.45 6.01
C GLY A 62 9.15 -3.76 5.09
N ILE A 63 10.31 -3.37 5.62
CA ILE A 63 11.41 -2.80 4.83
C ILE A 63 11.94 -3.82 3.81
N LYS A 64 12.11 -5.09 4.18
CA LYS A 64 12.55 -6.15 3.24
C LYS A 64 11.54 -6.34 2.11
N LEU A 65 10.25 -6.42 2.46
CA LEU A 65 9.17 -6.57 1.47
C LEU A 65 9.15 -5.37 0.51
N MET A 66 9.17 -4.15 1.03
CA MET A 66 9.20 -2.92 0.21
C MET A 66 10.43 -2.88 -0.72
N LYS A 67 11.62 -3.22 -0.24
CA LYS A 67 12.83 -3.27 -1.07
C LYS A 67 12.71 -4.28 -2.20
N CYS A 68 12.13 -5.45 -1.92
CA CYS A 68 11.86 -6.45 -2.95
C CYS A 68 10.87 -5.91 -3.99
N SER A 69 9.75 -5.33 -3.55
CA SER A 69 8.72 -4.77 -4.45
C SER A 69 9.25 -3.61 -5.29
N ILE A 70 10.10 -2.74 -4.71
CA ILE A 70 10.78 -1.66 -5.43
C ILE A 70 11.63 -2.22 -6.58
N LYS A 71 12.44 -3.24 -6.31
CA LYS A 71 13.32 -3.86 -7.29
C LYS A 71 12.53 -4.51 -8.43
N LYS A 72 11.48 -5.27 -8.12
CA LYS A 72 10.62 -5.91 -9.13
C LYS A 72 9.73 -4.91 -9.87
N GLY A 73 9.33 -3.83 -9.21
CA GLY A 73 8.50 -2.76 -9.76
C GLY A 73 9.22 -1.88 -10.77
N ASN A 74 10.56 -1.88 -10.76
CA ASN A 74 11.39 -0.99 -11.56
C ASN A 74 10.99 0.49 -11.36
N TYR A 75 10.64 0.85 -10.11
CA TYR A 75 10.15 2.19 -9.76
C TYR A 75 11.23 3.26 -9.73
N TYR A 76 12.49 2.88 -9.95
CA TYR A 76 13.62 3.80 -10.04
C TYR A 76 14.42 3.54 -11.31
N THR A 77 14.88 4.61 -11.94
CA THR A 77 15.81 4.57 -13.06
C THR A 77 17.22 4.18 -12.60
N PRO A 78 18.14 3.83 -13.50
CA PRO A 78 19.54 3.57 -13.16
C PRO A 78 20.24 4.76 -12.45
N ASP A 79 19.77 5.97 -12.72
CA ASP A 79 20.28 7.20 -12.09
C ASP A 79 19.68 7.45 -10.69
N GLY A 80 18.77 6.58 -10.24
CA GLY A 80 18.13 6.67 -8.93
C GLY A 80 16.95 7.62 -8.85
N GLU A 81 16.44 8.12 -9.99
CA GLU A 81 15.21 8.92 -10.07
C GLU A 81 13.97 8.03 -10.13
N PHE A 82 12.80 8.55 -9.77
CA PHE A 82 11.56 7.82 -9.98
C PHE A 82 11.34 7.48 -11.45
N ASN A 83 11.04 6.21 -11.72
CA ASN A 83 10.55 5.76 -13.01
C ASN A 83 9.06 6.12 -13.13
N ARG A 84 8.80 7.34 -13.62
CA ARG A 84 7.46 7.89 -13.78
C ARG A 84 6.52 6.96 -14.54
N GLU A 85 6.97 6.35 -15.63
CA GLU A 85 6.13 5.48 -16.45
C GLU A 85 5.69 4.24 -15.68
N ALA A 86 6.63 3.55 -15.02
CA ALA A 86 6.32 2.37 -14.22
C ALA A 86 5.37 2.68 -13.05
N ILE A 87 5.57 3.83 -12.38
CA ILE A 87 4.71 4.24 -11.26
C ILE A 87 3.30 4.60 -11.75
N ILE A 88 3.17 5.37 -12.84
CA ILE A 88 1.86 5.74 -13.39
C ILE A 88 1.10 4.51 -13.88
N GLU A 89 1.79 3.56 -14.52
CA GLU A 89 1.19 2.30 -14.96
C GLU A 89 0.61 1.51 -13.77
N GLU A 90 1.39 1.37 -12.69
CA GLU A 90 0.94 0.69 -11.48
C GLU A 90 -0.21 1.43 -10.79
N LEU A 91 -0.10 2.75 -10.70
CA LEU A 91 -1.15 3.58 -10.12
C LEU A 91 -2.44 3.48 -10.94
N ALA A 92 -2.39 3.53 -12.26
CA ALA A 92 -3.58 3.42 -13.11
C ALA A 92 -4.30 2.06 -12.96
N LYS A 93 -3.58 0.99 -12.60
CA LYS A 93 -4.17 -0.33 -12.30
C LYS A 93 -4.91 -0.35 -10.96
N THR A 94 -4.41 0.40 -9.97
CA THR A 94 -4.89 0.37 -8.58
C THR A 94 -5.73 1.58 -8.19
N ILE A 95 -5.83 2.60 -9.05
CA ILE A 95 -6.42 3.91 -8.70
C ILE A 95 -7.88 3.85 -8.24
N HIS A 96 -8.65 2.87 -8.72
CA HIS A 96 -10.05 2.69 -8.31
C HIS A 96 -10.21 2.26 -6.85
N TYR A 97 -9.13 1.84 -6.18
CA TYR A 97 -9.14 1.58 -4.75
C TYR A 97 -8.93 2.86 -3.91
N TYR A 98 -8.33 3.90 -4.50
CA TYR A 98 -8.06 5.17 -3.82
C TYR A 98 -9.14 6.24 -4.09
N VAL A 99 -9.77 6.20 -5.27
CA VAL A 99 -10.78 7.17 -5.71
C VAL A 99 -12.18 6.54 -5.66
N HIS A 100 -13.10 7.18 -4.94
CA HIS A 100 -14.45 6.64 -4.72
C HIS A 100 -15.45 6.94 -5.85
N HIS A 101 -15.08 7.78 -6.82
CA HIS A 101 -15.91 8.14 -7.97
C HIS A 101 -15.51 7.34 -9.23
N GLU A 102 -16.49 7.06 -10.09
CA GLU A 102 -16.19 6.44 -11.39
C GLU A 102 -15.26 7.34 -12.22
N MET A 103 -14.12 6.78 -12.64
CA MET A 103 -13.14 7.47 -13.48
C MET A 103 -13.28 7.00 -14.92
N LYS A 104 -13.52 7.95 -15.84
CA LYS A 104 -13.53 7.67 -17.28
C LYS A 104 -12.13 7.41 -17.85
N ASP A 105 -11.10 8.04 -17.27
CA ASP A 105 -9.71 7.90 -17.69
C ASP A 105 -8.79 7.72 -16.47
N LYS A 106 -8.49 6.46 -16.15
CA LYS A 106 -7.63 6.11 -15.02
C LYS A 106 -6.19 6.60 -15.19
N VAL A 107 -5.69 6.67 -16.42
CA VAL A 107 -4.31 7.08 -16.70
C VAL A 107 -4.15 8.58 -16.50
N ALA A 108 -5.13 9.37 -16.94
CA ALA A 108 -5.14 10.81 -16.69
C ALA A 108 -5.17 11.14 -15.20
N VAL A 109 -6.02 10.45 -14.42
CA VAL A 109 -6.10 10.65 -12.96
C VAL A 109 -4.81 10.20 -12.27
N ALA A 110 -4.28 9.03 -12.61
CA ALA A 110 -3.01 8.56 -12.08
C ALA A 110 -1.85 9.53 -12.38
N THR A 111 -1.80 10.04 -13.62
CA THR A 111 -0.82 11.06 -14.03
C THR A 111 -0.93 12.32 -13.18
N GLN A 112 -2.15 12.84 -12.99
CA GLN A 112 -2.38 14.04 -12.18
C GLN A 112 -1.96 13.86 -10.72
N LEU A 113 -2.29 12.72 -10.12
CA LEU A 113 -1.91 12.41 -8.74
C LEU A 113 -0.39 12.24 -8.59
N TYR A 114 0.24 11.52 -9.53
CA TYR A 114 1.69 11.40 -9.55
C TYR A 114 2.36 12.76 -9.65
N ASP A 115 1.98 13.59 -10.62
CA ASP A 115 2.60 14.91 -10.84
C ASP A 115 2.43 15.84 -9.62
N LYS A 116 1.36 15.66 -8.83
CA LYS A 116 1.14 16.39 -7.58
C LYS A 116 1.99 15.87 -6.41
N CYS A 117 2.35 14.59 -6.43
CA CYS A 117 2.97 13.89 -5.30
C CYS A 117 4.41 13.45 -5.53
N ASN A 118 4.96 13.60 -6.73
CA ASN A 118 6.30 13.14 -7.13
C ASN A 118 7.48 13.85 -6.45
N THR A 119 7.22 14.66 -5.43
CA THR A 119 8.29 15.29 -4.64
C THR A 119 9.04 14.21 -3.87
N ARG A 120 10.32 14.05 -4.20
CA ARG A 120 11.21 13.09 -3.55
C ARG A 120 11.58 13.56 -2.15
N ASN A 121 10.97 12.94 -1.16
CA ASN A 121 11.23 13.18 0.26
C ASN A 121 11.51 11.85 0.95
N GLY A 122 12.67 11.71 1.60
CA GLY A 122 13.05 10.50 2.34
C GLY A 122 14.55 10.32 2.40
N LYS A 123 15.04 9.51 3.34
CA LYS A 123 16.47 9.18 3.45
C LYS A 123 16.91 8.02 2.54
N ASP A 124 15.94 7.26 2.03
CA ASP A 124 16.16 6.12 1.14
C ASP A 124 14.92 5.87 0.24
N GLN A 125 15.07 4.94 -0.70
CA GLN A 125 14.02 4.59 -1.67
C GLN A 125 12.73 4.03 -1.03
N VAL A 126 12.81 3.44 0.16
CA VAL A 126 11.63 2.93 0.86
C VAL A 126 10.84 4.09 1.43
N GLU A 127 11.51 5.04 2.07
CA GLU A 127 10.89 6.24 2.62
C GLU A 127 10.33 7.15 1.51
N GLU A 128 11.07 7.32 0.41
CA GLU A 128 10.60 8.08 -0.76
C GLU A 128 9.30 7.51 -1.34
N LEU A 129 9.25 6.18 -1.56
CA LEU A 129 8.06 5.54 -2.12
C LEU A 129 6.88 5.52 -1.12
N THR A 130 7.18 5.39 0.18
CA THR A 130 6.19 5.49 1.25
C THR A 130 5.53 6.87 1.27
N ASN A 131 6.34 7.93 1.17
CA ASN A 131 5.85 9.30 1.13
C ASN A 131 5.05 9.59 -0.14
N LEU A 132 5.50 9.07 -1.30
CA LEU A 132 4.77 9.14 -2.56
C LEU A 132 3.39 8.48 -2.44
N ASN A 133 3.32 7.22 -1.98
CA ASN A 133 2.07 6.49 -1.79
C ASN A 133 1.11 7.25 -0.87
N ASN A 134 1.61 7.69 0.28
CA ASN A 134 0.79 8.38 1.27
C ASN A 134 0.26 9.72 0.75
N CYS A 135 1.05 10.46 -0.03
CA CYS A 135 0.58 11.65 -0.72
C CYS A 135 -0.54 11.31 -1.72
N ILE A 136 -0.32 10.30 -2.58
CA ILE A 136 -1.29 9.87 -3.59
C ILE A 136 -2.63 9.49 -2.94
N VAL A 137 -2.60 8.67 -1.89
CA VAL A 137 -3.80 8.27 -1.14
C VAL A 137 -4.53 9.50 -0.59
N ASN A 138 -3.81 10.43 0.03
CA ASN A 138 -4.42 11.64 0.59
C ASN A 138 -5.00 12.57 -0.48
N GLU A 139 -4.39 12.64 -1.67
CA GLU A 139 -4.88 13.44 -2.78
C GLU A 139 -6.04 12.78 -3.52
N ALA A 140 -6.01 11.46 -3.68
CA ALA A 140 -7.09 10.68 -4.29
C ALA A 140 -8.40 10.79 -3.49
N GLN A 141 -8.33 10.90 -2.16
CA GLN A 141 -9.52 11.15 -1.32
C GLN A 141 -10.19 12.51 -1.55
N LYS A 142 -9.54 13.42 -2.29
CA LYS A 142 -10.09 14.73 -2.66
C LYS A 142 -10.69 14.76 -4.07
N VAL A 143 -10.54 13.66 -4.83
CA VAL A 143 -11.04 13.48 -6.20
C VAL A 143 -12.45 12.91 -6.17
#